data_AF-A0A1F2X9I5-F1
#
_entry.id   AF-A0A1F2X9I5-F1
#
_cell.length_a   1.000
_cell.length_b   1.000
_cell.length_c   1.000
_cell.angle_alpha   90.00
_cell.angle_beta   90.00
_cell.angle_gamma   90.00
#
_symmetry.space_group_name_H-M   'P 1'
#
loop_
_entity.id
_entity.type
_entity.pdbx_description
1 polymer ?
#
loop_
_entity_poly.entity_id
_entity_poly.type
_entity_poly.pdbx_seq_one_letter_code
_entity_poly.pdbx_strand_id
1 'polypeptide(L)'
;MASTVHQLKVTLRNVKPPIWRRIVVPSYLTLGELSIVLLAAMGWTDSHLHVFEIGDTRYGMPDPEWDDLGFLDEDRISVGKALTVVGSRLRYEYDFGDGWEHDLLIEGITLPDRTVKYPLCLAGRRACPPEDCGGPWGYGEILELLANPTRPDPEEIRAWVGPDFDPKHFDVDEATAAMRAWLA
;
A
#
# COMPACT_ATOMS: atom_id res chain seq x y z
N MET A 1 5.94 26.51 -7.15
CA MET A 1 4.64 25.89 -7.50
C MET A 1 3.85 25.74 -6.22
N ALA A 2 2.53 25.98 -6.22
CA ALA A 2 1.72 25.69 -5.05
C ALA A 2 1.79 24.17 -4.79
N SER A 3 2.18 23.78 -3.58
CA SER A 3 2.16 22.37 -3.18
C SER A 3 0.70 21.92 -3.16
N THR A 4 0.34 20.96 -4.00
CA THR A 4 -0.97 20.29 -4.00
C THR A 4 -0.95 19.08 -3.07
N VAL A 5 -2.10 18.42 -2.95
CA VAL A 5 -2.24 17.09 -2.37
C VAL A 5 -2.96 16.17 -3.36
N HIS A 6 -2.62 14.88 -3.31
CA HIS A 6 -3.20 13.82 -4.13
C HIS A 6 -4.09 12.94 -3.29
N GLN A 7 -5.36 12.82 -3.67
CA GLN A 7 -6.24 11.77 -3.16
C GLN A 7 -6.07 10.52 -4.02
N LEU A 8 -5.64 9.43 -3.39
CA LEU A 8 -5.39 8.15 -4.02
C LEU A 8 -6.31 7.10 -3.42
N LYS A 9 -6.92 6.28 -4.28
CA LYS A 9 -7.53 5.03 -3.85
C LYS A 9 -6.58 3.88 -4.16
N VAL A 10 -6.06 3.27 -3.10
CA VAL A 10 -5.17 2.11 -3.10
C VAL A 10 -6.04 0.86 -2.97
N THR A 11 -5.95 -0.06 -3.93
CA THR A 11 -6.73 -1.32 -3.89
C THR A 11 -5.81 -2.50 -4.12
N LEU A 12 -5.81 -3.46 -3.20
CA LEU A 12 -5.05 -4.70 -3.35
C LEU A 12 -5.71 -5.58 -4.43
N ARG A 13 -4.90 -6.05 -5.39
CA ARG A 13 -5.37 -6.91 -6.48
C ARG A 13 -5.45 -8.36 -6.02
N ASN A 14 -6.26 -9.14 -6.74
CA ASN A 14 -6.40 -10.59 -6.56
C ASN A 14 -6.85 -11.06 -5.16
N VAL A 15 -7.24 -10.15 -4.27
CA VAL A 15 -7.79 -10.48 -2.95
C VAL A 15 -9.29 -10.21 -2.90
N LYS A 16 -10.05 -11.16 -2.35
CA LYS A 16 -11.50 -11.04 -2.14
C LYS A 16 -11.89 -11.44 -0.71
N PRO A 17 -12.77 -10.67 -0.05
CA PRO A 17 -13.37 -9.41 -0.53
C PRO A 17 -12.36 -8.25 -0.56
N PRO A 18 -12.61 -7.18 -1.33
CA PRO A 18 -11.59 -6.16 -1.61
C PRO A 18 -11.03 -5.49 -0.35
N ILE A 19 -9.70 -5.39 -0.28
CA ILE A 19 -8.94 -4.61 0.71
C ILE A 19 -8.50 -3.33 0.02
N TRP A 20 -8.79 -2.17 0.64
CA TRP A 20 -8.46 -0.88 0.04
C TRP A 20 -8.33 0.23 1.07
N ARG A 21 -7.62 1.28 0.68
CA ARG A 21 -7.45 2.54 1.42
C ARG A 21 -7.71 3.71 0.50
N ARG A 22 -8.25 4.80 1.04
CA ARG A 22 -8.31 6.11 0.38
C ARG A 22 -7.50 7.07 1.20
N ILE A 23 -6.36 7.48 0.66
CA ILE A 23 -5.39 8.32 1.36
C ILE A 23 -5.24 9.65 0.64
N VAL A 24 -4.81 10.66 1.37
CA VAL A 24 -4.41 11.95 0.82
C VAL A 24 -2.96 12.22 1.20
N VAL A 25 -2.12 12.45 0.20
CA VAL A 25 -0.67 12.62 0.36
C VAL A 25 -0.19 13.93 -0.24
N PRO A 26 0.86 14.57 0.30
CA PRO A 26 1.46 15.73 -0.33
C PRO A 26 2.07 15.41 -1.70
N SER A 27 1.84 16.26 -2.69
CA SER A 27 2.36 16.03 -4.06
C SER A 27 3.88 16.22 -4.17
N TYR A 28 4.52 16.77 -3.15
CA TYR A 28 5.98 16.94 -3.12
C TYR A 28 6.72 15.66 -2.75
N LEU A 29 6.03 14.66 -2.16
CA LEU A 29 6.67 13.40 -1.80
C LEU A 29 7.31 12.75 -3.02
N THR A 30 8.45 12.09 -2.85
CA THR A 30 9.00 11.19 -3.87
C THR A 30 8.13 9.94 -4.03
N LEU A 31 8.39 9.12 -5.05
CA LEU A 31 7.74 7.82 -5.15
C LEU A 31 8.23 6.87 -4.04
N GLY A 32 9.49 6.95 -3.62
CA GLY A 32 9.99 6.19 -2.46
C GLY A 32 9.27 6.56 -1.17
N GLU A 33 9.13 7.86 -0.87
CA GLU A 33 8.32 8.32 0.27
C GLU A 33 6.84 7.90 0.14
N LEU A 34 6.29 7.89 -1.08
CA LEU A 34 4.93 7.38 -1.32
C LEU A 34 4.84 5.88 -1.02
N SER A 35 5.82 5.07 -1.42
CA SER A 35 5.86 3.63 -1.15
C SER A 35 5.67 3.36 0.34
N ILE A 36 6.41 4.09 1.16
CA ILE A 36 6.39 3.87 2.60
C ILE A 36 5.07 4.33 3.21
N VAL A 37 4.48 5.41 2.69
CA VAL A 37 3.12 5.82 3.05
C VAL A 37 2.08 4.76 2.65
N LEU A 38 2.22 4.12 1.49
CA LEU A 38 1.32 3.04 1.04
C LEU A 38 1.42 1.82 1.96
N LEU A 39 2.64 1.40 2.29
CA LEU A 39 2.90 0.27 3.17
C LEU A 39 2.36 0.52 4.58
N ALA A 40 2.61 1.71 5.15
CA ALA A 40 2.07 2.10 6.44
C ALA A 40 0.53 2.20 6.44
N ALA A 41 -0.09 2.65 5.34
CA ALA A 41 -1.55 2.70 5.21
C ALA A 41 -2.19 1.31 5.14
N MET A 42 -1.47 0.35 4.56
CA MET A 42 -1.89 -1.05 4.49
C MET A 42 -1.65 -1.73 5.84
N GLY A 43 -0.50 -1.51 6.47
CA GLY A 43 -0.07 -2.14 7.73
C GLY A 43 1.15 -3.05 7.57
N TRP A 44 1.92 -2.87 6.50
CA TRP A 44 3.16 -3.60 6.22
C TRP A 44 4.41 -2.84 6.67
N THR A 45 5.53 -3.56 6.75
CA THR A 45 6.72 -3.12 7.47
C THR A 45 7.90 -2.71 6.57
N ASP A 46 7.69 -2.58 5.26
CA ASP A 46 8.74 -2.19 4.30
C ASP A 46 9.97 -3.11 4.37
N SER A 47 9.69 -4.42 4.41
CA SER A 47 10.69 -5.47 4.59
C SER A 47 11.15 -6.11 3.28
N HIS A 48 10.48 -5.79 2.17
CA HIS A 48 10.72 -6.34 0.84
C HIS A 48 10.85 -5.26 -0.23
N LEU A 49 11.37 -5.65 -1.39
CA LEU A 49 11.47 -4.77 -2.55
C LEU A 49 10.08 -4.37 -3.09
N HIS A 50 10.03 -3.23 -3.77
CA HIS A 50 8.83 -2.74 -4.42
C HIS A 50 9.15 -2.00 -5.72
N VAL A 51 8.12 -1.82 -6.55
CA VAL A 51 8.22 -1.07 -7.80
C VAL A 51 6.89 -0.39 -8.15
N PHE A 52 6.96 0.83 -8.69
CA PHE A 52 5.85 1.50 -9.36
C PHE A 52 5.94 1.30 -10.87
N GLU A 53 4.84 0.91 -11.51
CA GLU A 53 4.71 0.90 -12.96
C GLU A 53 3.78 2.04 -13.40
N ILE A 54 4.34 3.03 -14.10
CA ILE A 54 3.65 4.23 -14.58
C ILE A 54 3.82 4.31 -16.10
N GLY A 55 2.77 3.92 -16.82
CA GLY A 55 2.88 3.69 -18.26
C GLY A 55 3.87 2.57 -18.53
N ASP A 56 4.84 2.81 -19.41
CA ASP A 56 5.91 1.85 -19.75
C ASP A 56 7.17 2.02 -18.88
N THR A 57 7.12 2.87 -17.86
CA THR A 57 8.27 3.17 -17.00
C THR A 57 8.11 2.55 -15.63
N ARG A 58 9.20 1.97 -15.11
CA ARG A 58 9.28 1.38 -13.78
C ARG A 58 10.17 2.22 -12.87
N TYR A 59 9.70 2.47 -11.65
CA TYR A 59 10.43 3.20 -10.63
C TYR A 59 10.55 2.35 -9.38
N GLY A 60 11.75 2.23 -8.82
CA GLY A 60 12.00 1.49 -7.59
C GLY A 60 13.30 1.94 -6.95
N MET A 61 13.62 1.35 -5.79
CA MET A 61 14.87 1.60 -5.10
C MET A 61 16.07 1.19 -5.99
N PRO A 62 17.09 2.06 -6.16
CA PRO A 62 18.32 1.68 -6.84
C PRO A 62 19.05 0.57 -6.07
N ASP A 63 19.27 -0.57 -6.73
CA ASP A 63 20.02 -1.68 -6.16
C ASP A 63 21.08 -2.18 -7.17
N PRO A 64 22.39 -2.12 -6.83
CA PRO A 64 23.45 -2.62 -7.71
C PRO A 64 23.32 -4.10 -8.09
N GLU A 65 22.68 -4.92 -7.25
CA GLU A 65 22.45 -6.34 -7.55
C GLU A 65 21.33 -6.55 -8.58
N TRP A 66 20.49 -5.53 -8.80
CA TRP A 66 19.30 -5.58 -9.65
C TRP A 66 19.29 -4.49 -10.73
N ASP A 67 20.44 -3.88 -11.04
CA ASP A 67 20.58 -2.80 -12.02
C ASP A 67 20.08 -3.22 -13.43
N ASP A 68 20.21 -4.52 -13.76
CA ASP A 68 19.74 -5.11 -15.01
C ASP A 68 18.21 -5.07 -15.18
N LEU A 69 17.44 -4.83 -14.10
CA LEU A 69 15.98 -4.67 -14.17
C LEU A 69 15.55 -3.32 -14.77
N GLY A 70 16.48 -2.35 -14.88
CA GLY A 70 16.25 -1.09 -15.57
C GLY A 70 15.27 -0.14 -14.86
N PHE A 71 15.15 -0.24 -13.54
CA PHE A 71 14.29 0.66 -12.76
C PHE A 71 14.90 2.06 -12.68
N LEU A 72 14.06 3.07 -12.86
CA LEU A 72 14.44 4.44 -12.57
C LEU A 72 14.37 4.69 -11.06
N ASP A 73 15.29 5.50 -10.56
CA ASP A 73 15.37 5.90 -9.16
C ASP A 73 14.08 6.65 -8.72
N GLU A 74 13.33 6.03 -7.81
CA GLU A 74 12.05 6.52 -7.31
C GLU A 74 12.15 7.83 -6.51
N ASP A 75 13.32 8.13 -5.94
CA ASP A 75 13.57 9.36 -5.19
C ASP A 75 13.82 10.57 -6.11
N ARG A 76 13.95 10.34 -7.41
CA ARG A 76 14.16 11.42 -8.40
C ARG A 76 12.87 11.96 -9.01
N ILE A 77 11.72 11.38 -8.69
CA ILE A 77 10.42 11.82 -9.20
C ILE A 77 9.42 11.97 -8.07
N SER A 78 8.73 13.12 -8.04
CA SER A 78 7.69 13.37 -7.05
C SER A 78 6.33 12.86 -7.51
N VAL A 79 5.44 12.58 -6.55
CA VAL A 79 4.04 12.22 -6.79
C VAL A 79 3.37 13.21 -7.74
N GLY A 80 3.56 14.52 -7.53
CA GLY A 80 2.97 15.54 -8.39
C GLY A 80 3.47 15.56 -9.83
N LYS A 81 4.67 15.03 -10.10
CA LYS A 81 5.20 14.88 -11.46
C LYS A 81 4.79 13.56 -12.09
N ALA A 82 4.71 12.49 -11.30
CA ALA A 82 4.40 11.15 -11.77
C ALA A 82 2.88 10.94 -11.97
N LEU A 83 2.05 11.50 -11.09
CA LEU A 83 0.61 11.27 -11.01
C LEU A 83 -0.16 12.53 -11.44
N THR A 84 -0.25 12.80 -12.74
CA THR A 84 -0.73 14.10 -13.26
C THR A 84 -2.19 14.13 -13.71
N VAL A 85 -2.81 12.97 -13.94
CA VAL A 85 -4.14 12.88 -14.57
C VAL A 85 -5.15 12.24 -13.62
N VAL A 86 -6.10 13.03 -13.13
CA VAL A 86 -7.22 12.50 -12.34
C VAL A 86 -8.00 11.47 -13.16
N GLY A 87 -8.30 10.33 -12.54
CA GLY A 87 -8.97 9.18 -13.17
C GLY A 87 -8.02 8.15 -13.77
N SER A 88 -6.71 8.44 -13.89
CA SER A 88 -5.74 7.43 -14.31
C SER A 88 -5.40 6.46 -13.18
N ARG A 89 -4.91 5.28 -13.57
CA ARG A 89 -4.46 4.22 -12.66
C ARG A 89 -3.01 3.90 -12.96
N LEU A 90 -2.27 3.55 -11.92
CA LEU A 90 -0.93 2.97 -12.02
C LEU A 90 -0.82 1.75 -11.10
N ARG A 91 0.20 0.93 -11.34
CA ARG A 91 0.46 -0.26 -10.51
C ARG A 91 1.58 0.02 -9.52
N TYR A 92 1.44 -0.53 -8.33
CA TYR A 92 2.48 -0.60 -7.33
C TYR A 92 2.56 -2.05 -6.84
N GLU A 93 3.74 -2.66 -6.93
CA GLU A 93 3.99 -4.02 -6.46
C GLU A 93 4.93 -3.97 -5.26
N TYR A 94 4.59 -4.70 -4.20
CA TYR A 94 5.40 -4.90 -3.01
C TYR A 94 5.63 -6.39 -2.80
N ASP A 95 6.82 -6.74 -2.34
CA ASP A 95 7.30 -8.10 -2.16
C ASP A 95 7.23 -8.92 -3.46
N PHE A 96 8.33 -8.98 -4.20
CA PHE A 96 8.42 -9.75 -5.44
C PHE A 96 8.33 -11.28 -5.22
N GLY A 97 8.45 -11.74 -3.97
CA GLY A 97 8.20 -13.14 -3.62
C GLY A 97 6.70 -13.44 -3.57
N ASP A 98 5.97 -12.70 -2.76
CA ASP A 98 4.52 -12.89 -2.55
C ASP A 98 3.65 -12.23 -3.65
N GLY A 99 4.19 -11.24 -4.37
CA GLY A 99 3.55 -10.58 -5.51
C GLY A 99 2.37 -9.70 -5.14
N TRP A 100 2.51 -8.84 -4.13
CA TRP A 100 1.43 -7.94 -3.70
C TRP A 100 1.24 -6.76 -4.65
N GLU A 101 0.40 -6.94 -5.67
CA GLU A 101 0.06 -5.87 -6.59
C GLU A 101 -1.10 -4.97 -6.08
N HIS A 102 -0.94 -3.67 -6.30
CA HIS A 102 -1.92 -2.63 -5.98
C HIS A 102 -2.29 -1.86 -7.23
N ASP A 103 -3.58 -1.55 -7.36
CA ASP A 103 -4.03 -0.47 -8.24
C ASP A 103 -4.09 0.83 -7.44
N LEU A 104 -3.38 1.87 -7.88
CA LEU A 104 -3.52 3.23 -7.36
C LEU A 104 -4.32 4.07 -8.36
N LEU A 105 -5.54 4.44 -7.98
CA LEU A 105 -6.40 5.35 -8.74
C LEU A 105 -6.23 6.78 -8.21
N ILE A 106 -5.93 7.72 -9.10
CA ILE A 106 -5.90 9.15 -8.77
C ILE A 106 -7.34 9.67 -8.76
N GLU A 107 -7.90 9.93 -7.58
CA GLU A 107 -9.27 10.42 -7.44
C GLU A 107 -9.36 11.96 -7.42
N GLY A 108 -8.29 12.64 -7.04
CA GLY A 108 -8.27 14.11 -7.00
C GLY A 108 -6.89 14.70 -6.78
N ILE A 109 -6.68 15.90 -7.31
CA ILE A 109 -5.50 16.72 -7.09
C ILE A 109 -6.01 18.12 -6.72
N THR A 110 -5.77 18.55 -5.48
CA THR A 110 -6.33 19.79 -4.94
C THR A 110 -5.28 20.59 -4.18
N LEU A 111 -5.59 21.85 -3.88
CA LEU A 111 -4.82 22.59 -2.90
C LEU A 111 -4.99 21.98 -1.50
N PRO A 112 -3.93 21.97 -0.66
CA PRO A 112 -4.02 21.48 0.71
C PRO A 112 -4.92 22.39 1.55
N ASP A 113 -5.69 21.77 2.44
CA ASP A 113 -6.32 22.48 3.55
C ASP A 113 -5.23 22.84 4.58
N ARG A 114 -5.13 24.14 4.90
CA ARG A 114 -4.10 24.67 5.81
C ARG A 114 -4.30 24.26 7.28
N THR A 115 -5.46 23.72 7.62
CA THR A 115 -5.78 23.25 8.97
C THR A 115 -5.54 21.75 9.15
N VAL A 116 -5.25 21.04 8.07
CA VAL A 116 -5.08 19.59 8.05
C VAL A 116 -3.61 19.21 7.95
N LYS A 117 -3.18 18.23 8.75
CA LYS A 117 -1.88 17.59 8.62
C LYS A 117 -1.99 16.42 7.64
N TYR A 118 -1.06 16.34 6.69
CA TYR A 118 -0.95 15.23 5.74
C TYR A 118 0.25 14.34 6.10
N PRO A 119 0.27 13.06 5.69
CA PRO A 119 -0.81 12.32 5.02
C PRO A 119 -1.98 12.02 5.97
N LEU A 120 -3.10 11.60 5.38
CA LEU A 120 -4.28 11.16 6.12
C LEU A 120 -5.05 10.08 5.35
N CYS A 121 -5.69 9.17 6.07
CA CYS A 121 -6.59 8.17 5.52
C CYS A 121 -8.03 8.66 5.68
N LEU A 122 -8.77 8.75 4.57
CA LEU A 122 -10.17 9.19 4.55
C LEU A 122 -11.15 8.04 4.76
N ALA A 123 -10.79 6.86 4.27
CA ALA A 123 -11.62 5.67 4.32
C ALA A 123 -10.81 4.43 3.95
N GLY A 124 -11.33 3.27 4.28
CA GLY A 124 -10.78 1.99 3.85
C GLY A 124 -11.66 0.86 4.34
N ARG A 125 -11.30 -0.36 3.97
CA ARG A 125 -11.95 -1.57 4.47
C ARG A 125 -10.95 -2.70 4.59
N ARG A 126 -11.18 -3.54 5.61
CA ARG A 126 -10.50 -4.80 5.91
C ARG A 126 -9.04 -4.65 6.31
N ALA A 127 -8.60 -5.59 7.14
CA ALA A 127 -7.21 -5.67 7.56
C ALA A 127 -6.36 -6.04 6.35
N CYS A 128 -5.12 -5.57 6.35
CA CYS A 128 -4.16 -6.01 5.35
C CYS A 128 -3.75 -7.46 5.61
N PRO A 129 -3.40 -8.23 4.55
CA PRO A 129 -2.80 -9.54 4.75
C PRO A 129 -1.54 -9.43 5.63
N PRO A 130 -1.26 -10.43 6.49
CA PRO A 130 0.02 -10.50 7.19
C PRO A 130 1.20 -10.53 6.19
N GLU A 131 2.37 -10.06 6.62
CA GLU A 131 3.62 -10.26 5.88
C GLU A 131 3.89 -11.77 5.68
N ASP A 132 4.62 -12.12 4.61
CA ASP A 132 5.08 -13.47 4.31
C ASP A 132 3.97 -14.54 4.29
N CYS A 133 2.74 -14.17 3.91
CA CYS A 133 1.61 -15.09 3.92
C CYS A 133 1.43 -15.90 2.63
N GLY A 134 2.40 -15.84 1.71
CA GLY A 134 2.35 -16.56 0.43
C GLY A 134 1.44 -15.86 -0.59
N GLY A 135 1.40 -14.53 -0.54
CA GLY A 135 0.68 -13.71 -1.50
C GLY A 135 -0.85 -13.85 -1.43
N PRO A 136 -1.57 -13.37 -2.47
CA PRO A 136 -3.03 -13.39 -2.51
C PRO A 136 -3.65 -14.79 -2.33
N TRP A 137 -2.93 -15.83 -2.79
CA TRP A 137 -3.40 -17.21 -2.67
C TRP A 137 -3.30 -17.73 -1.23
N GLY A 138 -2.13 -17.59 -0.59
CA GLY A 138 -1.96 -18.02 0.80
C GLY A 138 -2.84 -17.23 1.77
N TYR A 139 -3.07 -15.94 1.51
CA TYR A 139 -4.07 -15.17 2.25
C TYR A 139 -5.50 -15.73 2.08
N GLY A 140 -5.85 -16.17 0.88
CA GLY A 140 -7.11 -16.84 0.60
C GLY A 140 -7.29 -18.09 1.46
N GLU A 141 -6.26 -18.94 1.56
CA GLU A 141 -6.28 -20.12 2.42
C GLU A 141 -6.47 -19.74 3.90
N ILE A 142 -5.76 -18.73 4.38
CA ILE A 142 -5.92 -18.21 5.75
C ILE A 142 -7.37 -17.80 6.01
N LEU A 143 -8.01 -17.07 5.08
CA LEU A 143 -9.41 -16.65 5.22
C LEU A 143 -10.37 -17.84 5.26
N GLU A 144 -10.15 -18.86 4.42
CA GLU A 144 -10.97 -20.07 4.40
C GLU A 144 -10.86 -20.83 5.71
N LEU A 145 -9.64 -20.97 6.24
CA LEU A 145 -9.37 -21.66 7.49
C LEU A 145 -9.95 -20.94 8.71
N LEU A 146 -9.89 -19.60 8.74
CA LEU A 146 -10.53 -18.80 9.78
C LEU A 146 -12.06 -18.91 9.74
N ALA A 147 -12.65 -19.08 8.55
CA ALA A 147 -14.09 -19.24 8.38
C ALA A 147 -14.58 -20.67 8.68
N ASN A 148 -13.79 -21.68 8.32
CA ASN A 148 -14.12 -23.10 8.43
C ASN A 148 -12.95 -23.86 9.10
N PRO A 149 -12.86 -23.83 10.44
CA PRO A 149 -11.78 -24.48 11.16
C PRO A 149 -11.97 -26.00 11.19
N THR A 150 -11.75 -26.67 10.06
CA THR A 150 -11.82 -28.12 9.96
C THR A 150 -10.46 -28.80 10.06
N ARG A 151 -9.39 -28.16 9.53
CA ARG A 151 -7.93 -28.36 9.78
C ARG A 151 -7.12 -27.38 8.89
N PRO A 152 -5.93 -26.88 9.29
CA PRO A 152 -5.24 -27.04 10.59
C PRO A 152 -6.03 -26.50 11.78
N ASP A 153 -5.52 -26.76 13.00
CA ASP A 153 -6.17 -26.29 14.23
C ASP A 153 -6.30 -24.76 14.18
N PRO A 154 -7.49 -24.18 14.40
CA PRO A 154 -7.63 -22.73 14.49
C PRO A 154 -6.70 -22.05 15.51
N GLU A 155 -6.18 -22.76 16.52
CA GLU A 155 -5.12 -22.24 17.39
C GLU A 155 -3.76 -22.12 16.67
N GLU A 156 -3.39 -23.06 15.80
CA GLU A 156 -2.14 -22.98 15.01
C GLU A 156 -2.19 -21.81 14.03
N ILE A 157 -3.33 -21.62 13.36
CA ILE A 157 -3.52 -20.48 12.45
C ILE A 157 -3.45 -19.17 13.21
N ARG A 158 -4.13 -19.07 14.38
CA ARG A 158 -4.09 -17.86 15.22
C ARG A 158 -2.71 -17.60 15.84
N ALA A 159 -1.96 -18.64 16.17
CA ALA A 159 -0.58 -18.49 16.61
C ALA A 159 0.30 -17.89 15.50
N TRP A 160 -0.02 -18.17 14.24
CA TRP A 160 0.69 -17.65 13.09
C TRP A 160 0.23 -16.23 12.68
N VAL A 161 -1.07 -15.99 12.46
CA VAL A 161 -1.59 -14.66 12.07
C VAL A 161 -1.62 -13.64 13.21
N GLY A 162 -1.48 -14.11 14.45
CA GLY A 162 -1.68 -13.32 15.66
C GLY A 162 -3.09 -13.51 16.24
N PRO A 163 -3.21 -13.56 17.59
CA PRO A 163 -4.48 -13.89 18.26
C PRO A 163 -5.58 -12.86 18.00
N ASP A 164 -5.20 -11.61 17.69
CA ASP A 164 -6.11 -10.48 17.52
C ASP A 164 -6.39 -10.15 16.03
N PHE A 165 -5.91 -10.97 15.09
CA PHE A 165 -6.13 -10.72 13.67
C PHE A 165 -7.61 -10.90 13.29
N ASP A 166 -8.28 -9.78 12.99
CA ASP A 166 -9.60 -9.78 12.37
C ASP A 166 -9.51 -9.30 10.92
N PRO A 167 -9.74 -10.17 9.91
CA PRO A 167 -9.68 -9.79 8.49
C PRO A 167 -10.74 -8.75 8.06
N LYS A 168 -11.69 -8.41 8.94
CA LYS A 168 -12.70 -7.36 8.70
C LYS A 168 -12.32 -6.03 9.34
N HIS A 169 -11.43 -6.02 10.31
CA HIS A 169 -11.07 -4.83 11.07
C HIS A 169 -10.33 -3.81 10.19
N PHE A 170 -10.66 -2.54 10.33
CA PHE A 170 -9.93 -1.43 9.74
C PHE A 170 -10.32 -0.13 10.43
N ASP A 171 -9.33 0.68 10.81
CA ASP A 171 -9.51 1.99 11.41
C ASP A 171 -8.74 3.08 10.63
N VAL A 172 -9.41 4.22 10.39
CA VAL A 172 -8.84 5.33 9.61
C VAL A 172 -7.83 6.16 10.39
N ASP A 173 -8.00 6.25 11.71
CA ASP A 173 -7.12 7.02 12.59
C ASP A 173 -5.84 6.24 12.84
N GLU A 174 -5.91 4.92 13.02
CA GLU A 174 -4.74 4.04 13.10
C GLU A 174 -3.90 4.11 11.81
N ALA A 175 -4.53 3.98 10.64
CA ALA A 175 -3.84 4.09 9.36
C ALA A 175 -3.21 5.50 9.18
N THR A 176 -3.91 6.55 9.61
CA THR A 176 -3.38 7.92 9.58
C THR A 176 -2.18 8.10 10.50
N ALA A 177 -2.25 7.54 11.71
CA ALA A 177 -1.16 7.59 12.68
C ALA A 177 0.08 6.85 12.15
N ALA A 178 -0.11 5.64 11.59
CA ALA A 178 0.97 4.85 11.01
C ALA A 178 1.71 5.61 9.89
N MET A 179 0.98 6.15 8.91
CA MET A 179 1.59 6.93 7.83
C MET A 179 2.34 8.17 8.33
N ARG A 180 1.84 8.83 9.37
CA ARG A 180 2.47 10.05 9.92
C ARG A 180 3.68 9.76 10.79
N ALA A 181 3.73 8.61 11.45
CA ALA A 181 4.86 8.21 12.29
C ALA A 181 6.14 8.07 11.47
N TRP A 182 6.02 7.73 10.18
CA TRP A 182 7.17 7.59 9.30
C TRP A 182 7.77 8.93 8.84
N LEU A 183 6.93 9.97 8.72
CA LEU A 183 7.34 11.31 8.27
C LEU A 183 7.72 12.25 9.44
N ALA A 184 7.83 11.73 10.65
CA ALA A 184 8.12 12.48 11.88
C ALA A 184 9.59 12.33 12.29
#